data_AF-A0A7W0NXW0-F1
#
_entry.id   AF-A0A7W0NXW0-F1
#
_cell.length_a   1.000
_cell.length_b   1.000
_cell.length_c   1.000
_cell.angle_alpha   90.00
_cell.angle_beta   90.00
_cell.angle_gamma   90.00
#
_symmetry.space_group_name_H-M   'P 1'
#
loop_
_entity.id
_entity.type
_entity.pdbx_description
1 polymer ?
#
loop_
_entity_poly.entity_id
_entity_poly.type
_entity_poly.pdbx_seq_one_letter_code
_entity_poly.pdbx_strand_id
1 'polypeptide(L)'
;MREVHKQGALNRLKTVRGHLDAVITMVDDERYCPDVMKQVSALQSSLEKVNRILLQNHIETCVPEAVAGGRTEEIVDELMEALRYTSAVTGPSFVAHLPEEVKAI
;
A
#
# COMPACT_ATOMS: atom_id res chain seq x y z
N MET A 1 -11.73 11.78 3.69
CA MET A 1 -11.58 10.89 2.52
C MET A 1 -12.73 11.14 1.56
N ARG A 2 -12.44 11.34 0.27
CA ARG A 2 -13.47 11.49 -0.78
C ARG A 2 -14.24 10.19 -0.95
N GLU A 3 -15.54 10.29 -1.20
CA GLU A 3 -16.43 9.12 -1.21
C GLU A 3 -16.04 8.08 -2.26
N VAL A 4 -15.58 8.53 -3.44
CA VAL A 4 -15.12 7.64 -4.52
C VAL A 4 -13.95 6.76 -4.07
N HIS A 5 -12.95 7.34 -3.39
CA HIS A 5 -11.79 6.61 -2.89
C HIS A 5 -12.15 5.68 -1.73
N LYS A 6 -13.00 6.15 -0.81
CA LYS A 6 -13.51 5.35 0.30
C LYS A 6 -14.22 4.10 -0.20
N GLN A 7 -15.17 4.26 -1.14
CA GLN A 7 -15.92 3.14 -1.68
C GLN A 7 -15.00 2.18 -2.47
N GLY A 8 -14.06 2.71 -3.25
CA GLY A 8 -13.07 1.92 -3.97
C GLY A 8 -12.18 1.08 -3.05
N ALA A 9 -11.67 1.68 -1.97
CA ALA A 9 -10.87 1.00 -0.96
C ALA A 9 -11.69 -0.08 -0.23
N LEU A 10 -12.90 0.25 0.24
CA LEU A 10 -13.79 -0.69 0.93
C LEU A 10 -14.15 -1.90 0.06
N ASN A 11 -14.49 -1.68 -1.22
CA ASN A 11 -14.82 -2.78 -2.13
C ASN A 11 -13.63 -3.72 -2.30
N ARG A 12 -12.42 -3.19 -2.49
CA ARG A 12 -11.21 -4.00 -2.62
C ARG A 12 -10.86 -4.73 -1.34
N LEU A 13 -10.96 -4.07 -0.18
CA LEU A 13 -10.73 -4.70 1.12
C LEU A 13 -11.69 -5.89 1.36
N LYS A 14 -12.96 -5.76 0.97
CA LYS A 14 -13.92 -6.87 1.03
C LYS A 14 -13.52 -8.04 0.13
N THR A 15 -13.02 -7.77 -1.08
CA THR A 15 -12.48 -8.80 -1.97
C THR A 15 -11.23 -9.46 -1.39
N VAL A 16 -10.29 -8.66 -0.85
CA VAL A 16 -9.07 -9.16 -0.20
C VAL A 16 -9.41 -10.06 0.97
N ARG A 17 -10.41 -9.72 1.79
CA ARG A 17 -10.88 -10.58 2.89
C ARG A 17 -11.32 -11.95 2.38
N GLY A 18 -12.16 -12.00 1.33
CA GLY A 18 -12.58 -13.29 0.77
C GLY A 18 -11.42 -14.10 0.16
N HIS A 19 -10.42 -13.43 -0.42
CA HIS A 19 -9.21 -14.09 -0.91
C HIS A 19 -8.34 -14.60 0.25
N LEU A 20 -8.24 -13.86 1.35
CA LEU A 20 -7.53 -14.29 2.56
C LEU A 20 -8.19 -15.53 3.17
N ASP A 21 -9.52 -15.54 3.28
CA ASP A 21 -10.28 -16.70 3.75
C ASP A 21 -9.97 -17.95 2.90
N ALA A 22 -9.92 -17.80 1.57
CA ALA A 22 -9.54 -18.88 0.67
C ALA A 22 -8.10 -19.38 0.89
N VAL A 23 -7.15 -18.47 1.14
CA VAL A 23 -5.75 -18.86 1.46
C VAL A 23 -5.66 -19.59 2.79
N ILE A 24 -6.42 -19.17 3.81
CA ILE A 24 -6.50 -19.87 5.09
C ILE A 24 -6.98 -21.32 4.86
N THR A 25 -8.04 -21.51 4.06
CA THR A 25 -8.51 -22.86 3.70
C THR A 25 -7.42 -23.66 2.98
N MET A 26 -6.64 -23.06 2.08
CA MET A 26 -5.54 -23.78 1.43
C MET A 26 -4.46 -24.26 2.41
N VAL A 27 -4.23 -23.54 3.50
CA VAL A 27 -3.28 -23.95 4.54
C VAL A 27 -3.87 -25.07 5.39
N ASP A 28 -5.14 -24.95 5.79
CA ASP A 28 -5.87 -25.96 6.56
C ASP A 28 -5.97 -27.30 5.81
N ASP A 29 -6.17 -27.23 4.49
CA ASP A 29 -6.19 -28.37 3.56
C ASP A 29 -4.78 -28.91 3.21
N GLU A 30 -3.72 -28.42 3.87
CA GLU A 30 -2.32 -28.80 3.63
C GLU A 30 -1.90 -28.75 2.13
N ARG A 31 -2.41 -27.76 1.39
CA ARG A 31 -2.12 -27.65 -0.05
C ARG A 31 -0.64 -27.38 -0.32
N TYR A 32 -0.21 -27.73 -1.52
CA TYR A 32 1.18 -27.60 -1.95
C TYR A 32 1.72 -26.18 -1.73
N CYS A 33 2.81 -26.08 -0.96
CA CYS A 33 3.31 -24.81 -0.45
C CYS A 33 3.56 -23.74 -1.54
N PRO A 34 4.14 -24.05 -2.71
CA PRO A 34 4.28 -23.08 -3.80
C PRO A 34 2.96 -22.47 -4.31
N ASP A 35 1.87 -23.24 -4.31
CA ASP A 35 0.56 -22.72 -4.71
C ASP A 35 0.00 -21.75 -3.67
N VAL A 36 0.17 -22.06 -2.38
CA VAL A 36 -0.19 -21.16 -1.27
C VAL A 36 0.62 -19.86 -1.36
N MET A 37 1.94 -19.96 -1.55
CA MET A 37 2.83 -18.80 -1.70
C MET A 37 2.40 -17.91 -2.88
N LYS A 38 2.03 -18.50 -4.01
CA LYS A 38 1.51 -17.76 -5.17
C LYS A 38 0.24 -16.96 -4.84
N GLN A 39 -0.67 -17.53 -4.04
CA GLN A 39 -1.88 -16.81 -3.62
C GLN A 39 -1.58 -15.70 -2.61
N VAL A 40 -0.62 -15.92 -1.70
CA VAL A 40 -0.15 -14.86 -0.78
C VAL A 40 0.44 -13.68 -1.57
N SER A 41 1.24 -13.92 -2.62
CA SER A 41 1.74 -12.85 -3.48
C SER A 41 0.63 -12.10 -4.23
N ALA A 42 -0.44 -12.79 -4.62
CA ALA A 42 -1.61 -12.17 -5.24
C ALA A 42 -2.41 -11.30 -4.23
N LEU A 43 -2.50 -11.72 -2.97
CA LEU A 43 -3.06 -10.93 -1.88
C LEU A 43 -2.25 -9.65 -1.63
N GLN A 44 -0.92 -9.76 -1.54
CA GLN A 44 -0.02 -8.61 -1.40
C GLN A 44 -0.24 -7.59 -2.53
N SER A 45 -0.32 -8.07 -3.78
CA SER A 45 -0.59 -7.22 -4.95
C SER A 45 -1.96 -6.53 -4.89
N SER A 46 -2.94 -7.16 -4.25
CA SER A 46 -4.28 -6.60 -4.09
C SER A 46 -4.32 -5.55 -2.97
N LEU A 47 -3.58 -5.76 -1.88
CA LEU A 47 -3.39 -4.78 -0.81
C LEU A 47 -2.64 -3.54 -1.31
N GLU A 48 -1.62 -3.71 -2.16
CA GLU A 48 -0.90 -2.59 -2.79
C GLU A 48 -1.85 -1.68 -3.58
N LYS A 49 -2.85 -2.26 -4.27
CA LYS A 49 -3.89 -1.46 -4.97
C LYS A 49 -4.77 -0.68 -4.00
N VAL A 50 -5.02 -1.19 -2.79
CA VAL A 50 -5.74 -0.45 -1.74
C VAL A 50 -4.88 0.71 -1.25
N ASN A 51 -3.60 0.47 -0.94
CA ASN A 51 -2.67 1.51 -0.50
C ASN A 51 -2.61 2.67 -1.49
N ARG A 52 -2.55 2.39 -2.80
CA ARG A 52 -2.58 3.43 -3.85
C ARG A 52 -3.84 4.29 -3.84
N ILE A 53 -5.01 3.72 -3.56
CA ILE A 53 -6.27 4.48 -3.45
C ILE A 53 -6.22 5.39 -2.22
N LEU A 54 -5.73 4.87 -1.09
CA LEU A 54 -5.60 5.64 0.15
C LEU A 54 -4.60 6.78 -0.01
N LEU A 55 -3.45 6.52 -0.64
CA LEU A 55 -2.44 7.52 -0.96
C LEU A 55 -3.00 8.61 -1.89
N GLN A 56 -3.67 8.23 -2.98
CA GLN A 56 -4.31 9.19 -3.88
C GLN A 56 -5.30 10.07 -3.13
N ASN A 57 -6.12 9.49 -2.23
CA ASN A 57 -7.01 10.27 -1.40
C ASN A 57 -6.25 11.26 -0.49
N HIS A 58 -5.17 10.80 0.15
CA HIS A 58 -4.40 11.64 1.08
C HIS A 58 -3.81 12.86 0.36
N ILE A 59 -3.23 12.65 -0.83
CA ILE A 59 -2.73 13.72 -1.70
C ILE A 59 -3.85 14.68 -2.13
N GLU A 60 -5.05 14.17 -2.37
CA GLU A 60 -6.19 14.98 -2.82
C GLU A 60 -6.94 15.72 -1.71
N THR A 61 -6.67 15.44 -0.43
CA THR A 61 -7.41 15.97 0.72
C THR A 61 -6.50 16.60 1.76
N CYS A 62 -5.67 15.79 2.43
CA CYS A 62 -4.83 16.24 3.53
C CYS A 62 -3.71 17.20 3.08
N VAL A 63 -3.08 16.92 1.93
CA VAL A 63 -1.98 17.75 1.41
C VAL A 63 -2.44 19.19 1.10
N PRO A 64 -3.51 19.44 0.31
CA PRO A 64 -4.00 20.80 0.07
C PRO A 64 -4.39 21.54 1.35
N GLU A 65 -5.02 20.86 2.31
CA GLU A 65 -5.43 21.45 3.59
C GLU A 65 -4.22 21.88 4.43
N ALA A 66 -3.17 21.05 4.49
CA ALA A 66 -1.95 21.37 5.20
C ALA A 66 -1.18 22.52 4.54
N VAL A 67 -1.07 22.52 3.21
CA VAL A 67 -0.43 23.61 2.45
C VAL A 67 -1.17 24.93 2.68
N ALA A 68 -2.50 24.94 2.61
CA ALA A 68 -3.30 26.13 2.90
C ALA A 68 -3.16 26.62 4.34
N GLY A 69 -2.89 25.71 5.28
CA GLY A 69 -2.64 25.99 6.69
C GLY A 69 -1.19 26.33 7.04
N GLY A 70 -0.27 26.42 6.07
CA GLY A 70 1.14 26.70 6.31
C GLY A 70 1.94 25.55 6.94
N ARG A 71 1.41 24.32 6.92
CA ARG A 71 2.04 23.10 7.47
C ARG A 71 2.67 22.23 6.37
N THR A 72 3.33 22.86 5.41
CA THR A 72 3.87 22.16 4.23
C THR A 72 5.00 21.20 4.58
N GLU A 73 5.88 21.57 5.51
CA GLU A 73 7.01 20.72 5.91
C GLU A 73 6.50 19.44 6.60
N GLU A 74 5.61 19.60 7.60
CA GLU A 74 4.99 18.48 8.33
C GLU A 74 4.29 17.48 7.40
N ILE A 75 3.48 17.95 6.45
CA ILE A 75 2.72 17.05 5.57
C ILE A 75 3.60 16.37 4.52
N VAL A 76 4.74 17.00 4.15
CA VAL A 76 5.72 16.36 3.26
C VAL A 76 6.41 15.22 3.99
N ASP A 77 6.80 15.42 5.25
CA ASP A 77 7.39 14.36 6.08
C ASP A 77 6.41 13.19 6.28
N GLU A 78 5.14 13.48 6.61
CA GLU A 78 4.09 12.48 6.73
C GLU A 78 3.90 11.70 5.41
N LEU A 79 3.86 12.40 4.27
CA LEU A 79 3.72 11.78 2.96
C LEU A 79 4.93 10.89 2.63
N MET A 80 6.14 11.34 2.94
CA MET A 80 7.37 10.57 2.74
C MET A 80 7.39 9.30 3.59
N GLU A 81 6.89 9.37 4.83
CA GLU A 81 6.68 8.20 5.67
C GLU A 81 5.63 7.26 5.08
N ALA A 82 4.49 7.77 4.63
CA ALA A 82 3.42 6.98 4.03
C ALA A 82 3.88 6.23 2.75
N LEU A 83 4.76 6.85 1.96
CA LEU A 83 5.33 6.23 0.76
C LEU A 83 6.17 4.99 1.07
N ARG A 84 6.76 4.89 2.27
CA ARG A 84 7.54 3.70 2.69
C ARG A 84 6.69 2.42 2.70
N TYR A 85 5.38 2.53 2.90
CA TYR A 85 4.43 1.42 2.88
C TYR A 85 3.88 1.10 1.49
N THR A 86 4.26 1.87 0.47
CA THR A 86 3.86 1.65 -0.92
C THR A 86 5.03 1.00 -1.65
N SER A 87 4.97 -0.33 -1.78
CA SER A 87 6.08 -1.15 -2.29
C SER A 87 6.52 -0.77 -3.71
N ALA A 88 5.66 -0.08 -4.47
CA ALA A 88 5.99 0.42 -5.80
C ALA A 88 6.86 1.70 -5.82
N VAL A 89 6.97 2.41 -4.69
CA VAL A 89 7.77 3.64 -4.58
C VAL A 89 9.01 3.42 -3.69
N THR A 90 8.97 2.45 -2.78
CA THR A 90 10.06 2.18 -1.81
C THR A 90 10.44 0.70 -1.66
N GLY A 91 9.92 -0.20 -2.50
CA GLY A 91 10.28 -1.61 -2.43
C GLY A 91 11.78 -1.87 -2.64
N PRO A 92 12.29 -3.08 -2.35
CA PRO A 92 13.71 -3.44 -2.46
C PRO A 92 14.35 -3.06 -3.81
N SER A 93 13.54 -3.04 -4.89
CA SER A 93 13.97 -2.63 -6.22
C SER A 93 14.28 -1.12 -6.35
N PHE A 94 13.73 -0.23 -5.52
CA PHE A 94 14.08 1.19 -5.53
C PHE A 94 15.42 1.45 -4.82
N VAL A 95 15.60 0.91 -3.60
CA VAL A 95 16.86 1.05 -2.82
C VAL A 95 18.06 0.40 -3.52
N ALA A 96 17.84 -0.71 -4.23
CA ALA A 96 18.90 -1.37 -4.99
C ALA A 96 19.50 -0.50 -6.11
N HIS A 97 18.76 0.48 -6.63
CA HIS A 97 19.17 1.36 -7.74
C HIS A 97 19.50 2.80 -7.29
N LEU A 98 19.42 3.11 -5.99
CA LEU A 98 19.84 4.41 -5.50
C LEU A 98 21.38 4.53 -5.56
N PRO A 99 21.92 5.73 -5.88
CA PRO A 99 23.35 6.01 -5.72
C PRO A 99 23.79 5.67 -4.29
N GLU A 100 25.00 5.14 -4.11
CA GLU A 100 25.56 4.75 -2.80
C GLU A 100 25.44 5.88 -1.75
N GLU A 101 25.53 7.13 -2.19
CA GLU A 101 25.44 8.34 -1.37
C GLU A 101 24.09 8.49 -0.63
N VAL A 102 23.02 7.88 -1.13
CA VAL A 102 21.66 7.97 -0.55
C VAL A 102 21.32 6.74 0.31
N LYS A 103 22.15 5.69 0.29
CA LYS A 103 21.91 4.44 1.04
C LYS A 103 22.25 4.54 2.53
N ALA A 104 22.99 5.57 2.95
CA ALA A 104 23.56 5.71 4.29
C ALA A 104 22.88 6.77 5.18
N ILE A 105 21.71 7.28 4.77
CA ILE A 105 20.82 8.14 5.57
C ILE A 105 19.65 7.29 6.06
#